data_AF-A0A231PYF7-F1
#
_entry.id   AF-A0A231PYF7-F1
#
_cell.length_a   1.000
_cell.length_b   1.000
_cell.length_c   1.000
_cell.angle_alpha   90.00
_cell.angle_beta   90.00
_cell.angle_gamma   90.00
#
_symmetry.space_group_name_H-M   'P 1'
#
loop_
_entity.id
_entity.type
_entity.pdbx_description
1 polymer ?
#
loop_
_entity_poly.entity_id
_entity_poly.type
_entity_poly.pdbx_seq_one_letter_code
_entity_poly.pdbx_strand_id
1 'polypeptide(L)'
;MSWYRGRYVFNNRNLAQWMATSKKDYHFRVRHKDQADKTVISFVYSDQVKKDRRFYSACRVVYDRYKKYCQQQGLEPLTNRQFKHNMELLGFVYQKHHRFYAGYYSNKVTTAYKNIGLVSD
;
A
#
# COMPACT_ATOMS: atom_id res chain seq x y z
N MET A 1 -42.68 -22.01 23.45
CA MET A 1 -41.26 -21.63 23.59
C MET A 1 -40.45 -22.12 22.40
N SER A 2 -39.90 -21.21 21.59
CA SER A 2 -39.00 -21.53 20.47
C SER A 2 -37.59 -21.82 21.00
N TRP A 3 -37.11 -23.04 20.81
CA TRP A 3 -35.74 -23.42 21.11
C TRP A 3 -34.88 -23.09 19.89
N TYR A 4 -34.17 -21.96 19.91
CA TYR A 4 -33.22 -21.61 18.87
C TYR A 4 -32.03 -22.59 18.94
N ARG A 5 -32.05 -23.64 18.11
CA ARG A 5 -30.88 -24.49 17.86
C ARG A 5 -29.96 -23.76 16.88
N GLY A 6 -29.04 -22.96 17.41
CA GLY A 6 -27.96 -22.38 16.62
C GLY A 6 -27.20 -23.49 15.89
N ARG A 7 -27.34 -23.55 14.57
CA ARG A 7 -26.52 -24.44 13.74
C ARG A 7 -25.09 -23.94 13.80
N TYR A 8 -24.20 -24.69 14.45
CA TYR A 8 -22.76 -24.52 14.29
C TYR A 8 -22.42 -24.86 12.83
N VAL A 9 -22.18 -23.82 12.02
CA VAL A 9 -21.72 -23.98 10.64
C VAL A 9 -20.21 -24.18 10.69
N PHE A 10 -19.77 -25.44 10.59
CA PHE A 10 -18.37 -25.75 10.30
C PHE A 10 -18.06 -25.26 8.89
N ASN A 11 -17.49 -24.07 8.77
CA ASN A 11 -16.95 -23.60 7.50
C ASN A 11 -15.63 -24.35 7.28
N ASN A 12 -15.64 -25.40 6.45
CA ASN A 12 -14.47 -26.22 6.10
C ASN A 12 -13.37 -25.46 5.33
N ARG A 13 -13.46 -24.13 5.21
CA ARG A 13 -12.43 -23.30 4.59
C ARG A 13 -11.36 -22.97 5.62
N ASN A 14 -10.18 -23.56 5.43
CA ASN A 14 -8.99 -23.20 6.18
C ASN A 14 -8.67 -21.70 5.98
N LEU A 15 -8.05 -21.04 6.96
CA LEU A 15 -7.69 -19.62 6.94
C LEU A 15 -6.96 -19.23 5.63
N ALA A 16 -6.10 -20.13 5.12
CA ALA A 16 -5.39 -19.98 3.86
C ALA A 16 -6.34 -19.90 2.64
N GLN A 17 -7.42 -20.69 2.61
CA GLN A 17 -8.43 -20.62 1.56
C GLN A 17 -9.24 -19.33 1.64
N TRP A 18 -9.60 -18.89 2.85
CA TRP A 18 -10.26 -17.59 3.07
C TRP A 18 -9.42 -16.42 2.53
N MET A 19 -8.14 -16.41 2.88
CA MET A 19 -7.17 -15.40 2.42
C MET A 19 -6.95 -15.45 0.90
N ALA A 20 -7.00 -16.63 0.27
CA ALA A 20 -6.89 -16.78 -1.18
C ALA A 20 -8.11 -16.21 -1.91
N THR A 21 -9.34 -16.45 -1.43
CA THR A 21 -10.57 -15.84 -1.99
C THR A 21 -10.62 -14.33 -1.80
N SER A 22 -10.07 -13.79 -0.71
CA SER A 22 -10.13 -12.36 -0.41
C SER A 22 -9.10 -11.50 -1.17
N LYS A 23 -8.23 -12.12 -2.00
CA LYS A 23 -7.28 -11.38 -2.86
C LYS A 23 -7.94 -10.32 -3.75
N LYS A 24 -9.20 -10.53 -4.18
CA LYS A 24 -9.97 -9.54 -4.95
C LYS A 24 -10.34 -8.30 -4.12
N ASP A 25 -10.63 -8.46 -2.83
CA ASP A 25 -11.14 -7.38 -1.98
C ASP A 25 -10.06 -6.35 -1.64
N TYR A 26 -8.81 -6.83 -1.55
CA TYR A 26 -7.65 -6.04 -1.17
C TYR A 26 -6.90 -5.42 -2.36
N HIS A 27 -7.28 -5.79 -3.59
CA HIS A 27 -6.65 -5.24 -4.79
C HIS A 27 -6.85 -3.72 -4.88
N PHE A 28 -5.74 -2.99 -5.04
CA PHE A 28 -5.77 -1.56 -5.29
C PHE A 28 -5.57 -1.25 -6.78
N ARG A 29 -6.56 -0.58 -7.38
CA ARG A 29 -6.51 -0.08 -8.76
C ARG A 29 -6.02 1.37 -8.77
N VAL A 30 -4.89 1.58 -9.43
CA VAL A 30 -4.28 2.88 -9.68
C VAL A 30 -5.18 3.72 -10.62
N ARG A 31 -5.35 5.01 -10.31
CA ARG A 31 -6.18 5.99 -11.04
C ARG A 31 -5.32 6.95 -11.87
N HIS A 32 -5.95 7.71 -12.78
CA HIS A 32 -5.36 8.86 -13.51
C HIS A 32 -3.92 8.69 -14.01
N LYS A 33 -3.60 7.53 -14.59
CA LYS A 33 -2.25 7.20 -15.09
C LYS A 33 -1.83 8.04 -16.28
N ASP A 34 -2.78 8.57 -17.00
CA ASP A 34 -2.62 9.49 -18.13
C ASP A 34 -2.09 10.86 -17.70
N GLN A 35 -2.34 11.26 -16.45
CA GLN A 35 -2.00 12.59 -15.92
C GLN A 35 -0.75 12.58 -15.04
N ALA A 36 -0.39 11.42 -14.49
CA ALA A 36 0.76 11.28 -13.61
C ALA A 36 2.07 11.14 -14.40
N ASP A 37 3.16 11.54 -13.76
CA ASP A 37 4.50 11.44 -14.33
C ASP A 37 4.90 9.97 -14.58
N LYS A 38 5.49 9.73 -15.75
CA LYS A 38 5.91 8.39 -16.22
C LYS A 38 6.89 7.72 -15.25
N THR A 39 7.78 8.48 -14.62
CA THR A 39 8.76 7.95 -13.66
C THR A 39 8.09 7.39 -12.41
N VAL A 40 7.08 8.09 -11.88
CA VAL A 40 6.30 7.66 -10.71
C VAL A 40 5.43 6.45 -11.05
N ILE A 41 4.82 6.44 -12.23
CA ILE A 41 4.06 5.28 -12.73
C ILE A 41 4.99 4.07 -12.82
N SER A 42 6.15 4.22 -13.46
CA SER A 42 7.13 3.15 -13.59
C SER A 42 7.56 2.59 -12.23
N PHE A 43 7.83 3.47 -11.27
CA PHE A 43 8.13 3.07 -9.89
C PHE A 43 6.99 2.29 -9.23
N VAL A 44 5.75 2.76 -9.31
CA VAL A 44 4.56 2.11 -8.72
C VAL A 44 4.27 0.73 -9.36
N TYR A 45 4.69 0.54 -10.60
CA TYR A 45 4.57 -0.72 -11.32
C TYR A 45 5.80 -1.63 -11.22
N SER A 46 6.90 -1.16 -10.62
CA SER A 46 8.08 -1.97 -10.35
C SER A 46 7.83 -3.04 -9.29
N ASP A 47 8.69 -4.07 -9.28
CA ASP A 47 8.64 -5.16 -8.30
C ASP A 47 8.96 -4.71 -6.86
N GLN A 48 9.48 -3.49 -6.70
CA GLN A 48 9.76 -2.90 -5.37
C GLN A 48 8.48 -2.48 -4.63
N VAL A 49 7.33 -2.43 -5.33
CA VAL A 49 6.08 -1.87 -4.82
C VAL A 49 4.95 -2.89 -4.87
N LYS A 50 4.34 -3.15 -3.70
CA LYS A 50 3.09 -3.91 -3.56
C LYS A 50 1.89 -2.97 -3.40
N LYS A 51 0.87 -3.17 -4.24
CA LYS A 51 -0.38 -2.41 -4.23
C LYS A 51 -1.48 -3.23 -3.54
N ASP A 52 -1.84 -2.85 -2.32
CA ASP A 52 -2.91 -3.49 -1.54
C ASP A 52 -3.54 -2.42 -0.64
N ARG A 53 -4.88 -2.39 -0.57
CA ARG A 53 -5.67 -1.40 0.19
C ARG A 53 -5.37 -1.36 1.69
N ARG A 54 -4.79 -2.42 2.25
CA ARG A 54 -4.44 -2.53 3.67
C ARG A 54 -3.07 -1.94 3.98
N PHE A 55 -2.21 -1.79 2.98
CA PHE A 55 -0.84 -1.36 3.24
C PHE A 55 -0.75 0.14 3.44
N TYR A 56 0.12 0.47 4.39
CA TYR A 56 0.59 1.81 4.64
C TYR A 56 2.11 1.78 4.61
N SER A 57 2.70 2.76 3.96
CA SER A 57 4.15 2.95 3.95
C SER A 57 4.48 4.38 4.30
N ALA A 58 5.51 4.58 5.12
CA ALA A 58 5.91 5.92 5.55
C ALA A 58 6.35 6.76 4.34
N CYS A 59 5.83 8.00 4.21
CA CYS A 59 6.04 8.82 3.01
C CYS A 59 7.52 9.03 2.70
N ARG A 60 8.34 9.27 3.73
CA ARG A 60 9.79 9.44 3.60
C ARG A 60 10.45 8.20 2.99
N VAL A 61 10.11 7.02 3.49
CA VAL A 61 10.70 5.75 3.03
C VAL A 61 10.31 5.47 1.58
N VAL A 62 9.05 5.71 1.23
CA VAL A 62 8.57 5.57 -0.16
C VAL A 62 9.33 6.50 -1.10
N TYR A 63 9.50 7.77 -0.72
CA TYR A 63 10.25 8.74 -1.54
C TYR A 63 11.74 8.41 -1.64
N ASP A 64 12.35 7.92 -0.55
CA ASP A 64 13.75 7.48 -0.58
C ASP A 64 13.94 6.25 -1.48
N ARG A 65 12.99 5.31 -1.48
CA ARG A 65 12.98 4.16 -2.40
C ARG A 65 12.77 4.60 -3.86
N TYR A 66 11.87 5.57 -4.09
CA TYR A 66 11.68 6.18 -5.40
C TYR A 66 12.96 6.82 -5.95
N LYS A 67 13.68 7.61 -5.14
CA LYS A 67 14.97 8.19 -5.56
C LYS A 67 16.00 7.12 -5.94
N LYS A 68 16.11 6.06 -5.12
CA LYS A 68 17.00 4.92 -5.42
C LYS A 68 16.60 4.22 -6.72
N TYR A 69 15.30 4.02 -6.94
CA TYR A 69 14.77 3.46 -8.18
C TYR A 69 15.15 4.33 -9.38
N CYS A 70 14.92 5.65 -9.33
CA CYS A 70 15.31 6.55 -10.40
C CYS A 70 16.81 6.50 -10.68
N GLN A 71 17.64 6.50 -9.63
CA GLN A 71 19.09 6.39 -9.77
C GLN A 71 19.52 5.08 -10.46
N GLN A 72 18.90 3.95 -10.09
CA GLN A 72 19.16 2.64 -10.72
C GLN A 72 18.77 2.60 -12.20
N GLN A 73 17.75 3.37 -12.60
CA GLN A 73 17.26 3.44 -13.97
C GLN A 73 17.88 4.58 -14.79
N GLY A 74 18.80 5.37 -14.21
CA GLY A 74 19.38 6.54 -14.86
C GLY A 74 18.38 7.68 -15.10
N LEU A 75 17.31 7.75 -14.30
CA LEU A 75 16.25 8.76 -14.40
C LEU A 75 16.46 9.88 -13.37
N GLU A 76 16.02 11.09 -13.70
CA GLU A 76 16.02 12.21 -12.75
C GLU A 76 14.80 12.10 -11.81
N PRO A 77 15.00 12.07 -10.48
CA PRO A 77 13.89 12.00 -9.55
C PRO A 77 13.19 13.37 -9.42
N LEU A 78 11.86 13.32 -9.43
CA LEU A 78 11.01 14.47 -9.10
C LEU A 78 11.27 14.98 -7.68
N THR A 79 10.96 16.26 -7.45
CA THR A 79 10.95 16.82 -6.09
C THR A 79 9.90 16.16 -5.22
N ASN A 80 10.08 16.20 -3.89
CA ASN A 80 9.14 15.59 -2.93
C ASN A 80 7.70 16.12 -3.10
N ARG A 81 7.53 17.41 -3.39
CA ARG A 81 6.21 18.02 -3.60
C ARG A 81 5.53 17.48 -4.87
N GLN A 82 6.27 17.40 -5.97
CA GLN A 82 5.78 16.84 -7.23
C GLN A 82 5.47 15.35 -7.07
N PHE A 83 6.36 14.59 -6.41
CA PHE A 83 6.13 13.18 -6.13
C PHE A 83 4.86 12.95 -5.32
N LYS A 84 4.65 13.73 -4.25
CA LYS A 84 3.42 13.67 -3.44
C LYS A 84 2.18 13.90 -4.28
N HIS A 85 2.17 14.94 -5.10
CA HIS A 85 1.03 15.26 -5.97
C HIS A 85 0.72 14.09 -6.93
N ASN A 86 1.75 13.52 -7.56
CA ASN A 86 1.60 12.37 -8.45
C ASN A 86 1.08 11.12 -7.72
N MET A 87 1.56 10.85 -6.51
CA MET A 87 1.07 9.74 -5.69
C MET A 87 -0.42 9.91 -5.34
N GLU A 88 -0.84 11.12 -4.98
CA GLU A 88 -2.24 11.43 -4.71
C GLU A 88 -3.11 11.28 -5.97
N LEU A 89 -2.66 11.75 -7.14
CA LEU A 89 -3.33 11.54 -8.43
C LEU A 89 -3.55 10.05 -8.74
N LEU A 90 -2.53 9.23 -8.48
CA LEU A 90 -2.57 7.77 -8.68
C LEU A 90 -3.51 7.06 -7.68
N GLY A 91 -4.02 7.76 -6.67
CA GLY A 91 -4.95 7.26 -5.65
C GLY A 91 -4.27 6.75 -4.38
N PHE A 92 -2.97 7.01 -4.19
CA PHE A 92 -2.27 6.74 -2.94
C PHE A 92 -2.47 7.90 -1.98
N VAL A 93 -3.41 7.72 -1.05
CA VAL A 93 -3.86 8.78 -0.16
C VAL A 93 -2.76 9.12 0.86
N TYR A 94 -2.41 10.40 0.93
CA TYR A 94 -1.55 10.92 1.99
C TYR A 94 -2.29 10.97 3.32
N GLN A 95 -1.75 10.30 4.33
CA GLN A 95 -2.23 10.31 5.69
C GLN A 95 -1.22 11.02 6.58
N LYS A 96 -1.64 12.15 7.18
CA LYS A 96 -0.77 12.99 8.03
C LYS A 96 -0.30 12.28 9.30
N HIS A 97 -1.18 11.48 9.90
CA HIS A 97 -0.92 10.76 11.14
C HIS A 97 -1.31 9.29 10.97
N HIS A 98 -0.31 8.44 10.77
CA HIS A 98 -0.45 6.99 10.76
C HIS A 98 0.50 6.37 11.78
N ARG A 99 -0.02 5.45 12.60
CA ARG A 99 0.75 4.73 13.62
C ARG A 99 1.31 3.46 13.01
N PHE A 100 2.64 3.41 12.86
CA PHE A 100 3.32 2.18 12.48
C PHE A 100 3.64 1.39 13.76
N TYR A 101 3.16 0.15 13.80
CA TYR A 101 3.41 -0.76 14.92
C TYR A 101 4.75 -1.47 14.69
N ALA A 102 5.74 -1.19 15.53
CA ALA A 102 7.06 -1.84 15.51
C ALA A 102 7.38 -2.50 16.86
N GLY A 103 6.54 -3.44 17.30
CA GLY A 103 6.72 -4.17 18.56
C GLY A 103 6.22 -3.44 19.81
N TYR A 104 6.35 -4.11 20.98
CA TYR A 104 6.04 -3.52 22.29
C TYR A 104 6.93 -2.28 22.47
N TYR A 105 6.31 -1.09 22.59
CA TYR A 105 6.91 0.23 22.85
C TYR A 105 7.44 1.09 21.69
N SER A 106 7.58 0.63 20.44
CA SER A 106 8.08 1.49 19.32
C SER A 106 6.97 1.94 18.36
N ASN A 107 5.92 2.54 18.90
CA ASN A 107 4.86 3.10 18.07
C ASN A 107 5.29 4.47 17.52
N LYS A 108 5.66 4.51 16.23
CA LYS A 108 6.01 5.76 15.57
C LYS A 108 4.82 6.29 14.79
N VAL A 109 4.32 7.47 15.17
CA VAL A 109 3.32 8.20 14.37
C VAL A 109 4.06 9.04 13.36
N THR A 110 3.81 8.82 12.07
CA THR A 110 4.40 9.61 11.00
C THR A 110 3.43 9.71 9.82
N THR A 111 3.87 10.41 8.78
CA THR A 111 3.11 10.57 7.54
C THR A 111 3.22 9.29 6.71
N ALA A 112 2.12 8.87 6.10
CA ALA A 112 2.06 7.62 5.34
C ALA A 112 1.30 7.80 4.03
N TYR A 113 1.65 6.99 3.04
CA TYR A 113 0.79 6.72 1.91
C TYR A 113 0.00 5.45 2.16
N LYS A 114 -1.30 5.52 1.93
CA LYS A 114 -2.20 4.37 1.95
C LYS A 114 -2.17 3.65 0.60
N ASN A 115 -2.54 2.37 0.61
CA ASN A 115 -2.68 1.49 -0.53
C ASN A 115 -1.34 1.03 -1.15
N ILE A 116 -0.23 1.28 -0.46
CA ILE A 116 1.13 0.98 -0.93
C ILE A 116 1.96 0.33 0.18
N GLY A 117 2.60 -0.78 -0.18
CA GLY A 117 3.62 -1.47 0.58
C GLY A 117 4.92 -1.49 -0.20
N LEU A 118 6.05 -1.34 0.50
CA LEU A 118 7.37 -1.58 -0.08
C LEU A 118 7.77 -3.03 0.19
N VAL A 119 8.35 -3.68 -0.82
CA VAL A 119 8.94 -5.01 -0.62
C VAL A 119 10.25 -4.80 0.14
N SER A 120 10.36 -5.42 1.33
CA SER A 120 11.64 -5.50 2.04
C SER A 120 12.60 -6.36 1.23
N ASP A 121 13.85 -5.90 1.13
CA ASP A 121 14.94 -6.73 0.59
C ASP A 121 15.14 -7.99 1.47
#